data_AF-A0A497GAQ3-F1
#
_entry.id   AF-A0A497GAQ3-F1
#
_cell.length_a   1.000
_cell.length_b   1.000
_cell.length_c   1.000
_cell.angle_alpha   90.00
_cell.angle_beta   90.00
_cell.angle_gamma   90.00
#
_symmetry.space_group_name_H-M   'P 1'
#
loop_
_entity.id
_entity.type
_entity.pdbx_description
1 polymer ?
#
loop_
_entity_poly.entity_id
_entity_poly.type
_entity_poly.pdbx_seq_one_letter_code
_entity_poly.pdbx_strand_id
1 'polypeptide(L)'
;MEYLVDTSALYPLILNLREKFLLYADRMAVLDLTLYEVGNVLWKEYIRGKIKNLESIATLFQETLAPLRKLTVNDLGEVLRMAVEKT
;
A
#
# COMPACT_ATOMS: atom_id res chain seq x y z
N MET A 1 5.95 -10.78 8.83
CA MET A 1 5.21 -9.51 9.04
C MET A 1 5.67 -8.83 10.32
N GLU A 2 6.43 -7.77 10.11
CA GLU A 2 7.04 -6.92 11.13
C GLU A 2 6.41 -5.51 11.12
N TYR A 3 5.92 -5.03 9.97
CA TYR A 3 5.37 -3.69 9.82
C TYR A 3 3.96 -3.71 9.24
N LEU A 4 3.03 -2.95 9.85
CA LEU A 4 1.76 -2.58 9.25
C LEU A 4 1.92 -1.20 8.60
N VAL A 5 1.73 -1.10 7.29
CA VAL A 5 2.07 0.09 6.50
C VAL A 5 0.81 0.73 5.95
N ASP A 6 0.57 1.98 6.34
CA ASP A 6 -0.49 2.81 5.78
C ASP A 6 -0.13 3.34 4.38
N THR A 7 -1.12 3.71 3.57
CA THR A 7 -0.92 4.21 2.21
C THR A 7 -0.01 5.43 2.16
N SER A 8 -0.12 6.33 3.14
CA SER A 8 0.70 7.55 3.22
C SER A 8 2.21 7.25 3.35
N ALA A 9 2.57 6.13 3.97
CA ALA A 9 3.95 5.64 4.06
C ALA A 9 4.31 4.73 2.88
N LEU A 10 3.39 3.85 2.47
CA LEU A 10 3.59 2.85 1.43
C LEU A 10 3.88 3.47 0.07
N TYR A 11 3.11 4.48 -0.32
CA TYR A 11 3.18 5.06 -1.67
C TYR A 11 4.56 5.71 -1.94
N PRO A 12 5.11 6.58 -1.06
CA PRO A 12 6.49 7.06 -1.21
C PRO A 12 7.52 5.94 -1.15
N LEU A 13 7.31 4.91 -0.32
CA LEU A 13 8.24 3.79 -0.20
C LEU A 13 8.39 3.03 -1.52
N ILE A 14 7.27 2.74 -2.19
CA ILE A 14 7.25 2.10 -3.52
C ILE A 14 8.02 2.95 -4.54
N LEU A 15 7.78 4.26 -4.56
CA LEU A 15 8.44 5.16 -5.51
C LEU A 15 9.95 5.30 -5.26
N ASN A 16 10.37 5.30 -3.98
CA ASN A 16 11.76 5.46 -3.58
C ASN A 16 12.57 4.17 -3.74
N LEU A 17 12.01 3.03 -3.35
CA LEU A 17 12.69 1.73 -3.41
C LEU A 17 12.58 1.06 -4.78
N ARG A 18 11.52 1.35 -5.55
CA ARG A 18 11.25 0.74 -6.85
C ARG A 18 11.30 -0.79 -6.75
N GLU A 19 12.07 -1.46 -7.60
CA GLU A 19 12.23 -2.92 -7.59
C GLU A 19 12.74 -3.46 -6.25
N LYS A 20 13.54 -2.68 -5.50
CA LYS A 20 14.02 -3.09 -4.17
C LYS A 20 12.91 -3.20 -3.14
N PHE A 21 11.72 -2.63 -3.40
CA PHE A 21 10.55 -2.78 -2.53
C PHE A 21 10.21 -4.26 -2.29
N LEU A 22 10.31 -5.08 -3.34
CA LEU A 22 9.97 -6.50 -3.29
C LEU A 22 10.84 -7.29 -2.31
N LEU A 23 12.06 -6.84 -2.02
CA LEU A 23 12.96 -7.46 -1.04
C LEU A 23 12.47 -7.34 0.41
N TYR A 24 11.49 -6.47 0.66
CA TYR A 24 10.97 -6.20 2.00
C TYR A 24 9.47 -6.51 2.11
N ALA A 25 8.83 -6.94 1.03
CA ALA A 25 7.38 -7.08 0.96
C ALA A 25 6.84 -8.14 1.93
N ASP A 26 7.59 -9.22 2.18
CA ASP A 26 7.29 -10.29 3.15
C ASP A 26 7.30 -9.83 4.61
N ARG A 27 8.02 -8.73 4.89
CA ARG A 27 8.07 -8.08 6.20
C ARG A 27 6.92 -7.10 6.41
N MET A 28 6.18 -6.74 5.36
CA MET A 28 5.10 -5.75 5.41
C MET A 28 3.70 -6.38 5.35
N ALA A 29 2.75 -5.71 5.97
CA ALA A 29 1.33 -5.92 5.76
C ALA A 29 0.62 -4.58 5.55
N VAL A 30 -0.54 -4.64 4.91
CA VAL A 30 -1.41 -3.50 4.64
C VAL A 30 -2.85 -3.86 4.99
N LEU A 31 -3.70 -2.87 5.17
CA LEU A 31 -5.15 -3.08 5.29
C LEU A 31 -5.78 -3.21 3.89
N ASP A 32 -6.94 -3.85 3.80
CA ASP A 32 -7.77 -3.84 2.60
C ASP A 32 -8.09 -2.41 2.11
N LEU A 33 -8.29 -1.47 3.04
CA LEU A 33 -8.45 -0.04 2.77
C LEU A 33 -7.33 0.55 1.90
N THR A 34 -6.10 0.05 2.04
CA THR A 34 -4.93 0.53 1.28
C THR A 34 -5.12 0.41 -0.22
N LEU A 35 -5.84 -0.62 -0.71
CA LEU A 35 -6.11 -0.76 -2.15
C LEU A 35 -6.94 0.42 -2.68
N TYR A 36 -7.98 0.81 -1.94
CA TYR A 36 -8.81 1.96 -2.28
C TYR A 36 -8.00 3.26 -2.25
N GLU A 37 -7.19 3.46 -1.21
CA GLU A 37 -6.42 4.69 -1.03
C GLU A 37 -5.32 4.85 -2.07
N VAL A 38 -4.61 3.78 -2.43
CA VAL A 38 -3.66 3.80 -3.56
C VAL A 38 -4.40 4.16 -4.85
N GLY A 39 -5.56 3.54 -5.12
CA GLY A 39 -6.40 3.89 -6.26
C GLY A 39 -6.78 5.38 -6.29
N ASN A 40 -7.17 5.94 -5.14
CA ASN A 40 -7.51 7.35 -4.99
C ASN A 40 -6.30 8.27 -5.25
N VAL A 41 -5.10 7.89 -4.80
CA VAL A 41 -3.86 8.63 -5.12
C VAL A 41 -3.58 8.61 -6.62
N LEU A 42 -3.63 7.45 -7.26
CA LEU A 42 -3.38 7.30 -8.70
C LEU A 42 -4.39 8.10 -9.53
N TRP A 43 -5.68 8.04 -9.16
CA TRP A 43 -6.72 8.86 -9.79
C TRP A 43 -6.42 10.36 -9.67
N LYS A 44 -6.06 10.84 -8.47
CA LYS A 44 -5.71 12.24 -8.23
C LYS A 44 -4.49 12.70 -9.02
N GLU A 45 -3.50 11.83 -9.19
CA GLU A 45 -2.30 12.15 -9.98
C GLU A 45 -2.57 12.12 -11.49
N TYR A 46 -3.51 11.28 -11.94
CA TYR A 46 -4.01 11.27 -13.31
C TYR A 46 -4.78 12.56 -13.66
N ILE A 47 -5.72 13.00 -12.82
CA ILE A 47 -6.46 14.27 -13.07
C ILE A 47 -5.53 15.49 -13.08
N ARG A 48 -4.39 15.41 -12.39
CA ARG A 48 -3.34 16.45 -12.38
C ARG A 48 -2.39 16.36 -13.58
N GLY A 49 -2.58 15.40 -14.47
CA GLY A 49 -1.74 15.19 -15.66
C GLY A 49 -0.36 14.59 -15.36
N LYS A 50 -0.10 14.09 -14.14
CA LYS A 50 1.19 13.47 -13.79
C LYS A 50 1.29 12.02 -14.27
N ILE A 51 0.17 11.32 -14.35
CA ILE A 51 0.05 9.99 -14.95
C ILE A 51 -0.65 10.14 -16.31
N LYS A 52 -0.04 9.61 -17.36
CA LYS A 52 -0.62 9.63 -18.72
C LYS A 52 -1.44 8.38 -19.04
N ASN A 53 -0.97 7.21 -18.57
CA ASN A 53 -1.62 5.93 -18.77
C ASN A 53 -2.01 5.35 -17.41
N LEU A 54 -3.26 5.59 -17.00
CA LEU A 54 -3.76 5.17 -15.69
C LEU A 54 -3.83 3.64 -15.58
N GLU A 55 -4.21 2.96 -16.66
CA GLU A 55 -4.35 1.49 -16.69
C GLU A 55 -3.01 0.80 -16.46
N SER A 56 -1.96 1.19 -17.20
CA SER A 56 -0.62 0.60 -17.02
C SER A 56 -0.07 0.85 -15.62
N ILE A 57 -0.30 2.03 -15.04
CA ILE A 57 0.14 2.32 -13.67
C ILE A 57 -0.68 1.53 -12.64
N ALA A 58 -1.98 1.36 -12.84
CA ALA A 58 -2.81 0.54 -11.98
C ALA A 58 -2.33 -0.92 -11.96
N THR A 59 -2.00 -1.50 -13.12
CA THR A 59 -1.44 -2.85 -13.24
C THR A 59 -0.11 -2.97 -12.49
N LEU A 60 0.81 -2.01 -12.68
CA LEU A 60 2.09 -2.02 -11.99
C LEU A 60 1.94 -1.96 -10.47
N PHE A 61 1.05 -1.10 -9.97
CA PHE A 61 0.77 -1.03 -8.53
C PHE A 61 0.10 -2.30 -8.03
N GLN A 62 -0.79 -2.91 -8.80
CA GLN A 62 -1.42 -4.17 -8.43
C GLN A 62 -0.39 -5.30 -8.28
N GLU A 63 0.56 -5.41 -9.21
CA GLU A 63 1.68 -6.35 -9.13
C GLU A 63 2.61 -6.05 -7.94
N THR A 64 2.88 -4.77 -7.69
CA THR A 64 3.72 -4.32 -6.56
C THR A 64 3.08 -4.65 -5.21
N LEU A 65 1.75 -4.51 -5.09
CA LEU A 65 1.00 -4.77 -3.87
C LEU A 65 0.66 -6.26 -3.67
N ALA A 66 0.72 -7.08 -4.72
CA ALA A 66 0.34 -8.50 -4.66
C ALA A 66 1.11 -9.33 -3.61
N PRO A 67 2.42 -9.13 -3.39
CA PRO A 67 3.17 -9.89 -2.38
C PRO A 67 2.89 -9.46 -0.94
N LEU A 68 2.23 -8.32 -0.73
CA LEU A 68 1.97 -7.81 0.61
C LEU A 68 0.85 -8.62 1.27
N ARG A 69 1.05 -8.93 2.55
CA ARG A 69 -0.02 -9.52 3.35
C ARG A 69 -1.12 -8.49 3.54
N LYS A 70 -2.34 -8.82 3.12
CA LYS A 70 -3.54 -7.99 3.32
C LYS A 70 -4.27 -8.44 4.57
N LEU A 71 -4.63 -7.50 5.42
CA LEU A 71 -5.37 -7.73 6.65
C LEU A 71 -6.71 -6.99 6.56
N THR A 72 -7.75 -7.62 7.09
CA THR A 72 -9.07 -7.00 7.24
C THR A 72 -9.28 -6.74 8.71
N VAL A 73 -9.82 -5.56 9.02
CA VAL A 73 -10.13 -5.13 10.37
C VAL A 73 -11.59 -4.72 10.42
N ASN A 74 -12.26 -5.03 11.51
CA ASN A 74 -13.71 -4.82 11.66
C ASN A 74 -14.02 -3.59 12.52
N ASP A 75 -13.11 -3.25 13.43
CA ASP A 75 -13.28 -2.12 14.35
C ASP A 75 -11.95 -1.45 14.71
N LEU A 76 -12.05 -0.25 15.28
CA LEU A 76 -10.90 0.53 15.72
C LEU A 76 -10.08 -0.19 16.80
N GLY A 77 -10.72 -0.96 17.67
CA GLY A 77 -10.05 -1.73 18.71
C GLY A 77 -9.14 -2.82 18.13
N GLU A 78 -9.54 -3.44 17.03
CA GLU A 78 -8.72 -4.40 16.29
C GLU A 78 -7.46 -3.74 15.72
N VAL A 79 -7.62 -2.57 15.08
CA VAL A 79 -6.48 -1.77 14.59
C VAL A 79 -5.51 -1.45 15.72
N LEU A 80 -6.02 -1.00 16.87
CA LEU A 80 -5.20 -0.65 18.02
C LEU A 80 -4.48 -1.87 18.62
N ARG A 81 -5.16 -3.02 18.75
CA ARG A 81 -4.54 -4.27 19.24
C ARG A 81 -3.38 -4.69 18.34
N MET A 82 -3.59 -4.67 17.03
CA MET A 82 -2.56 -5.04 16.05
C MET A 82 -1.34 -4.11 16.10
N ALA A 83 -1.55 -2.82 16.35
CA ALA A 83 -0.46 -1.86 16.49
C ALA A 83 0.37 -2.11 17.77
N VAL A 84 -0.29 -2.43 18.88
CA VAL A 84 0.36 -2.68 20.17
C VAL A 84 1.12 -4.00 20.18
N GLU A 85 0.58 -5.08 19.62
CA GLU A 85 1.26 -6.39 19.54
C GLU A 85 2.54 -6.39 18.70
N LYS A 86 2.80 -5.31 17.96
CA LYS A 86 3.91 -5.16 17.03
C LYS A 86 4.91 -4.08 17.43
N THR A 87 4.71 -3.44 18.58
CA THR A 87 5.65 -2.48 19.20
C THR A 87 6.47 -3.19 20.28
#